data_AF-A0A9P6B366-F1
#
_entry.id   AF-A0A9P6B366-F1
#
_cell.length_a   1.000
_cell.length_b   1.000
_cell.length_c   1.000
_cell.angle_alpha   90.00
_cell.angle_beta   90.00
_cell.angle_gamma   90.00
#
_symmetry.space_group_name_H-M   'P 1'
#
loop_
_entity.id
_entity.type
_entity.pdbx_description
1 polymer ?
#
loop_
_entity_poly.entity_id
_entity_poly.type
_entity_poly.pdbx_seq_one_letter_code
_entity_poly.pdbx_strand_id
1 'polypeptide(L)'
;MLSTMTISNKGFQLERCEDLLETMIDLIEDEAFPSEEDDDDDDDDLSSQERRIWTGPQLLRQIDDAASICEPSLELRGPRQKPAVVILATLNLLRNLAMLPENARFISRNPRVLDVIARLSEVVDEGETFRPSSKAFELVDLLRIHHEVTSIIANLGSHISLSIHRPRTSRRLYSMLISPLVDPENIVKPLHPGFHDVTLPVPHIDMALDAFSRLAQQDANRKVLARVIPQSELTIHFHALVHMLPISEDDFNVTVSSAPVLDTWMGYLERLVQCIYNLIFLSPPSLKRTWRKVPGLTATFLRMIRFYLEGVRSDRATFAASQFEKNSYSVMARRAFEALSLLDVAETRSIPSPLRLWPLRLPSWTALVCRRNLEGC
;
A
#
# COMPACT_ATOMS: atom_id res chain seq x y z
N MET A 1 6.55 24.10 -29.10
CA MET A 1 5.88 23.02 -28.33
C MET A 1 5.32 21.86 -29.17
N LEU A 2 5.06 21.99 -30.48
CA LEU A 2 4.53 20.89 -31.32
C LEU A 2 5.56 19.89 -31.88
N SER A 3 6.86 20.10 -31.68
CA SER A 3 7.93 19.29 -32.31
C SER A 3 8.36 18.05 -31.50
N THR A 4 7.91 17.90 -30.26
CA THR A 4 8.32 16.77 -29.39
C THR A 4 7.43 15.55 -29.49
N MET A 5 6.24 15.65 -30.10
CA MET A 5 5.28 14.53 -30.19
C MET A 5 5.50 13.59 -31.39
N THR A 6 6.43 13.89 -32.30
CA THR A 6 6.54 13.17 -33.58
C THR A 6 7.65 12.12 -33.65
N ILE A 7 8.37 11.84 -32.56
CA ILE A 7 9.52 10.92 -32.60
C ILE A 7 9.36 9.83 -31.54
N SER A 8 8.81 8.70 -31.99
CA SER A 8 8.63 7.42 -31.26
C SER A 8 7.35 7.32 -30.43
N ASN A 9 6.70 6.15 -30.47
CA ASN A 9 5.54 5.71 -29.67
C ASN A 9 5.79 5.70 -28.14
N LYS A 10 6.66 6.58 -27.63
CA LYS A 10 7.17 6.60 -26.25
C LYS A 10 6.46 7.60 -25.34
N GLY A 11 5.35 8.20 -25.81
CA GLY A 11 4.60 9.18 -25.03
C GLY A 11 5.33 10.51 -24.80
N PHE A 12 4.76 11.38 -23.96
CA PHE A 12 5.33 12.69 -23.62
C PHE A 12 6.48 12.53 -22.60
N GLN A 13 7.69 12.98 -22.97
CA GLN A 13 8.89 12.85 -22.15
C GLN A 13 9.13 14.11 -21.30
N LEU A 14 8.99 14.00 -19.97
CA LEU A 14 9.16 15.12 -19.04
C LEU A 14 10.59 15.67 -19.02
N GLU A 15 11.60 14.84 -19.22
CA GLU A 15 13.01 15.24 -19.25
C GLU A 15 13.32 16.30 -20.34
N ARG A 16 12.47 16.42 -21.37
CA ARG A 16 12.61 17.45 -22.41
C ARG A 16 11.96 18.79 -22.03
N CYS A 17 11.22 18.82 -20.92
CA CYS A 17 10.44 19.95 -20.43
C CYS A 17 10.54 19.99 -18.91
N GLU A 18 11.77 20.10 -18.37
CA GLU A 18 12.03 20.01 -16.93
C GLU A 18 11.24 21.06 -16.13
N ASP A 19 11.11 22.28 -16.68
CA ASP A 19 10.34 23.38 -16.08
C ASP A 19 8.85 23.06 -15.92
N LEU A 20 8.29 22.12 -16.70
CA LEU A 20 6.88 21.75 -16.61
C LEU A 20 6.58 21.08 -15.27
N LEU A 21 7.48 20.23 -14.78
CA LEU A 21 7.29 19.56 -13.49
C LEU A 21 7.29 20.59 -12.36
N GLU A 22 8.27 21.50 -12.34
CA GLU A 22 8.33 22.58 -11.34
C GLU A 22 7.07 23.46 -11.41
N THR A 23 6.66 23.89 -12.62
CA THR A 23 5.46 24.71 -12.81
C THR A 23 4.19 24.01 -12.28
N MET A 24 4.08 22.69 -12.46
CA MET A 24 2.95 21.93 -11.93
C MET A 24 2.96 21.86 -10.41
N ILE A 25 4.14 21.74 -9.80
CA ILE A 25 4.29 21.72 -8.34
C ILE A 25 4.02 23.11 -7.76
N ASP A 26 4.60 24.16 -8.34
CA ASP A 26 4.38 25.55 -7.94
C ASP A 26 2.88 25.89 -8.00
N LEU A 27 2.18 25.48 -9.08
CA LEU A 27 0.72 25.67 -9.20
C LEU A 27 -0.06 24.96 -8.09
N ILE A 28 0.37 23.77 -7.68
CA ILE A 28 -0.27 23.05 -6.58
C ILE A 28 -0.02 23.77 -5.25
N GLU A 29 1.22 24.18 -4.99
CA GLU A 29 1.60 24.87 -3.75
C GLU A 29 0.88 26.22 -3.64
N ASP A 30 0.85 27.02 -4.70
CA ASP A 30 0.19 28.33 -4.73
C ASP A 30 -1.32 28.22 -4.46
N GLU A 31 -1.99 27.22 -5.05
CA GLU A 31 -3.43 27.02 -4.87
C GLU A 31 -3.77 26.36 -3.52
N ALA A 32 -2.90 25.48 -3.01
CA ALA A 32 -3.14 24.74 -1.78
C ALA A 32 -2.70 25.48 -0.51
N PHE A 33 -1.62 26.28 -0.58
CA PHE A 33 -0.95 26.88 0.56
C PHE A 33 -0.54 28.36 0.32
N PRO A 34 -1.46 29.25 -0.11
CA PRO A 34 -1.14 30.61 -0.58
C PRO A 34 -0.55 31.58 0.47
N SER A 35 -0.51 31.19 1.75
CA SER A 35 -0.11 32.06 2.87
C SER A 35 0.33 31.30 4.13
N GLU A 36 0.61 30.00 3.99
CA GLU A 36 1.22 29.23 5.07
C GLU A 36 2.72 29.32 4.86
N GLU A 37 3.38 30.29 5.52
CA GLU A 37 4.82 30.18 5.78
C GLU A 37 5.03 28.81 6.44
N ASP A 38 6.03 28.06 5.98
CA ASP A 38 6.35 26.74 6.51
C ASP A 38 6.74 26.90 8.00
N ASP A 39 5.77 26.92 8.91
CA ASP A 39 5.89 26.69 10.35
C ASP A 39 6.28 25.20 10.59
N ASP A 40 7.27 24.73 9.80
CA ASP A 40 7.71 23.35 9.66
C ASP A 40 8.99 23.08 10.49
N ASP A 41 9.36 24.00 11.40
CA ASP A 41 10.58 23.89 12.23
C ASP A 41 10.44 22.91 13.42
N ASP A 42 9.25 22.41 13.74
CA ASP A 42 9.01 21.43 14.83
C ASP A 42 9.13 19.96 14.34
N ASP A 43 10.24 19.63 13.68
CA ASP A 43 10.47 18.34 13.02
C ASP A 43 10.85 17.18 13.97
N ASP A 44 11.25 17.46 15.22
CA ASP A 44 11.91 16.47 16.07
C ASP A 44 10.99 15.58 16.93
N ASP A 45 9.72 15.96 17.21
CA ASP A 45 8.87 15.23 18.18
C ASP A 45 7.73 14.40 17.56
N LEU A 46 7.52 14.48 16.23
CA LEU A 46 6.39 13.82 15.55
C LEU A 46 6.59 12.33 15.29
N SER A 47 7.81 11.80 15.46
CA SER A 47 8.14 10.37 15.21
C SER A 47 7.61 9.43 16.31
N SER A 48 7.15 9.98 17.44
CA SER A 48 6.70 9.19 18.60
C SER A 48 5.21 9.35 18.92
N GLN A 49 4.52 10.33 18.33
CA GLN A 49 3.10 10.54 18.58
C GLN A 49 2.26 9.55 17.76
N GLU A 50 1.49 8.72 18.47
CA GLU A 50 0.44 7.90 17.87
C GLU A 50 -0.55 8.84 17.19
N ARG A 51 -0.73 8.68 15.89
CA ARG A 51 -1.75 9.45 15.15
C ARG A 51 -2.94 8.53 14.96
N ARG A 52 -4.13 9.05 15.26
CA ARG A 52 -5.36 8.35 14.93
C ARG A 52 -5.42 8.17 13.40
N ILE A 53 -5.53 6.93 12.95
CA ILE A 53 -5.73 6.63 11.53
C ILE A 53 -7.23 6.77 11.26
N TRP A 54 -7.58 7.78 10.47
CA TRP A 54 -8.95 8.03 10.04
C TRP A 54 -9.28 7.19 8.80
N THR A 55 -10.38 6.44 8.81
CA THR A 55 -10.79 5.57 7.69
C THR A 55 -11.73 6.27 6.72
N GLY A 56 -11.80 5.81 5.47
CA GLY A 56 -12.68 6.36 4.43
C GLY A 56 -14.15 6.54 4.87
N PRO A 57 -14.80 5.52 5.48
CA PRO A 57 -16.16 5.67 6.01
C PRO A 57 -16.28 6.67 7.16
N GLN A 58 -15.25 6.85 7.98
CA GLN A 58 -15.26 7.92 8.99
C GLN A 58 -15.26 9.30 8.30
N LEU A 59 -14.43 9.45 7.25
CA LEU A 59 -14.39 10.66 6.41
C LEU A 59 -15.78 10.94 5.78
N LEU A 60 -16.43 9.90 5.24
CA LEU A 60 -17.76 10.01 4.63
C LEU A 60 -18.87 10.34 5.63
N ARG A 61 -18.87 9.72 6.82
CA ARG A 61 -19.87 10.02 7.87
C ARG A 61 -19.84 11.49 8.28
N GLN A 62 -18.65 12.07 8.46
CA GLN A 62 -18.54 13.50 8.78
C GLN A 62 -19.02 14.38 7.62
N ILE A 63 -18.82 13.97 6.36
CA ILE A 63 -19.34 14.68 5.19
C ILE A 63 -20.88 14.67 5.20
N ASP A 64 -21.49 13.51 5.46
CA ASP A 64 -22.95 13.36 5.51
C ASP A 64 -23.57 14.18 6.66
N ASP A 65 -22.91 14.18 7.83
CA ASP A 65 -23.31 15.00 8.98
C ASP A 65 -23.21 16.50 8.67
N ALA A 66 -22.13 16.93 8.00
CA ALA A 66 -21.93 18.33 7.62
C ALA A 66 -22.91 18.79 6.53
N ALA A 67 -23.21 17.94 5.54
CA ALA A 67 -24.16 18.22 4.47
C ALA A 67 -25.60 18.36 5.00
N SER A 68 -25.91 17.70 6.12
CA SER A 68 -27.23 17.81 6.79
C SER A 68 -27.42 19.13 7.54
N ILE A 69 -26.34 19.90 7.77
CA ILE A 69 -26.34 21.11 8.61
C ILE A 69 -26.10 22.39 7.79
N CYS A 70 -25.45 22.30 6.62
CA CYS A 70 -25.01 23.48 5.87
C CYS A 70 -25.93 23.85 4.70
N GLU A 71 -26.49 25.08 4.73
CA GLU A 71 -26.97 25.75 3.53
C GLU A 71 -25.77 26.09 2.62
N PRO A 72 -25.95 26.09 1.27
CA PRO A 72 -24.86 26.38 0.36
C PRO A 72 -24.34 27.80 0.58
N SER A 73 -23.10 27.91 1.10
CA SER A 73 -22.36 29.16 1.15
C SER A 73 -22.14 29.65 -0.28
N LEU A 74 -22.98 30.59 -0.71
CA LEU A 74 -22.79 31.38 -1.93
C LEU A 74 -21.69 32.41 -1.68
N GLU A 75 -20.45 31.95 -1.51
CA GLU A 75 -19.31 32.84 -1.72
C GLU A 75 -19.35 33.26 -3.20
N LEU A 76 -19.67 34.53 -3.46
CA LEU A 76 -19.48 35.19 -4.75
C LEU A 76 -17.97 35.27 -5.04
N ARG A 77 -17.33 34.12 -5.29
CA ARG A 77 -16.08 34.10 -6.05
C ARG A 77 -16.46 34.46 -7.48
N GLY A 78 -15.72 35.41 -8.06
CA GLY A 78 -15.85 35.73 -9.49
C GLY A 78 -15.60 34.51 -10.39
N PRO A 79 -15.37 34.66 -11.70
CA PRO A 79 -15.23 33.54 -12.65
C PRO A 79 -13.95 32.68 -12.45
N ARG A 80 -13.33 32.68 -11.27
CA ARG A 80 -12.19 31.83 -10.92
C ARG A 80 -12.68 30.42 -10.61
N GLN A 81 -11.95 29.43 -11.12
CA GLN A 81 -12.19 28.04 -10.78
C GLN A 81 -11.93 27.80 -9.28
N LYS A 82 -12.63 26.82 -8.69
CA LYS A 82 -12.35 26.40 -7.31
C LYS A 82 -10.91 25.85 -7.24
N PRO A 83 -10.08 26.27 -6.28
CA PRO A 83 -8.69 25.79 -6.14
C PRO A 83 -8.57 24.25 -6.14
N ALA A 84 -9.49 23.56 -5.44
CA ALA A 84 -9.61 22.11 -5.44
C ALA A 84 -9.63 21.48 -6.86
N VAL A 85 -10.34 22.11 -7.79
CA VAL A 85 -10.46 21.63 -9.19
C VAL A 85 -9.12 21.77 -9.93
N VAL A 86 -8.41 22.88 -9.70
CA VAL A 86 -7.09 23.12 -10.29
C VAL A 86 -6.08 22.09 -9.75
N ILE A 87 -6.06 21.88 -8.43
CA ILE A 87 -5.18 20.90 -7.78
C ILE A 87 -5.44 19.49 -8.32
N LEU A 88 -6.70 19.04 -8.34
CA LEU A 88 -7.07 17.71 -8.84
C LEU A 88 -6.74 17.54 -10.33
N ALA A 89 -6.93 18.59 -11.15
CA ALA A 89 -6.54 18.54 -12.55
C ALA A 89 -5.03 18.37 -12.72
N THR A 90 -4.23 19.10 -11.95
CA THR A 90 -2.77 19.00 -11.97
C THR A 90 -2.27 17.65 -11.45
N LEU A 91 -2.87 17.11 -10.37
CA LEU A 91 -2.58 15.76 -9.88
C LEU A 91 -2.91 14.68 -10.93
N ASN A 92 -4.05 14.79 -11.61
CA ASN A 92 -4.43 13.87 -12.68
C ASN A 92 -3.43 13.92 -13.85
N LEU A 93 -2.95 15.11 -14.23
CA LEU A 93 -1.87 15.26 -15.21
C LEU A 93 -0.58 14.57 -14.73
N LEU A 94 -0.18 14.82 -13.48
CA LEU A 94 1.01 14.22 -12.88
C LEU A 94 0.92 12.69 -12.83
N ARG A 95 -0.24 12.15 -12.45
CA ARG A 95 -0.54 10.71 -12.45
C ARG A 95 -0.37 10.12 -13.83
N ASN A 96 -0.97 10.74 -14.86
CA ASN A 96 -0.88 10.24 -16.23
C ASN A 96 0.56 10.30 -16.76
N LEU A 97 1.32 11.33 -16.41
CA LEU A 97 2.75 11.42 -16.75
C LEU A 97 3.57 10.34 -16.06
N ALA A 98 3.29 10.06 -14.79
CA ALA A 98 3.97 9.03 -13.99
C ALA A 98 3.73 7.59 -14.50
N MET A 99 2.72 7.35 -15.34
CA MET A 99 2.51 6.02 -15.93
C MET A 99 3.65 5.58 -16.88
N LEU A 100 4.42 6.52 -17.43
CA LEU A 100 5.58 6.21 -18.26
C LEU A 100 6.82 5.98 -17.36
N PRO A 101 7.51 4.82 -17.45
CA PRO A 101 8.63 4.50 -16.55
C PRO A 101 9.76 5.54 -16.54
N GLU A 102 10.07 6.13 -17.70
CA GLU A 102 11.08 7.19 -17.83
C GLU A 102 10.66 8.44 -17.05
N ASN A 103 9.39 8.84 -17.15
CA ASN A 103 8.84 9.95 -16.40
C ASN A 103 8.76 9.64 -14.91
N ALA A 104 8.36 8.43 -14.52
CA ALA A 104 8.32 8.01 -13.12
C ALA A 104 9.70 8.15 -12.45
N ARG A 105 10.75 7.73 -13.15
CA ARG A 105 12.14 7.90 -12.71
C ARG A 105 12.57 9.36 -12.66
N PHE A 106 12.11 10.21 -13.58
CA PHE A 106 12.41 11.64 -13.56
C PHE A 106 11.70 12.35 -12.39
N ILE A 107 10.38 12.13 -12.24
CA ILE A 107 9.54 12.73 -11.20
C ILE A 107 10.07 12.37 -9.80
N SER A 108 10.41 11.10 -9.55
CA SER A 108 10.90 10.62 -8.25
C SER A 108 12.27 11.19 -7.82
N ARG A 109 13.02 11.83 -8.72
CA ARG A 109 14.27 12.51 -8.38
C ARG A 109 14.04 13.88 -7.75
N ASN A 110 12.88 14.49 -7.99
CA ASN A 110 12.54 15.78 -7.42
C ASN A 110 11.86 15.57 -6.05
N PRO A 111 12.54 15.92 -4.94
CA PRO A 111 11.98 15.68 -3.62
C PRO A 111 10.70 16.49 -3.35
N ARG A 112 10.57 17.69 -3.93
CA ARG A 112 9.41 18.58 -3.73
C ARG A 112 8.11 17.88 -4.12
N VAL A 113 8.12 17.06 -5.18
CA VAL A 113 6.93 16.35 -5.65
C VAL A 113 6.31 15.51 -4.53
N LEU A 114 7.12 14.66 -3.88
CA LEU A 114 6.62 13.78 -2.83
C LEU A 114 6.25 14.55 -1.56
N ASP A 115 7.01 15.59 -1.20
CA ASP A 115 6.73 16.41 -0.03
C ASP A 115 5.40 17.16 -0.16
N VAL A 116 5.14 17.76 -1.33
CA VAL A 116 3.89 18.48 -1.63
C VAL A 116 2.69 17.55 -1.68
N ILE A 117 2.76 16.43 -2.42
CA ILE A 117 1.61 15.51 -2.49
C ILE A 117 1.34 14.80 -1.14
N ALA A 118 2.38 14.59 -0.33
CA ALA A 118 2.22 14.10 1.03
C ALA A 118 1.51 15.13 1.93
N ARG A 119 1.89 16.42 1.86
CA ARG A 119 1.25 17.52 2.59
C ARG A 119 -0.23 17.68 2.18
N LEU A 120 -0.52 17.63 0.88
CA LEU A 120 -1.90 17.65 0.37
C LEU A 120 -2.77 16.52 0.93
N SER A 121 -2.17 15.38 1.21
CA SER A 121 -2.88 14.18 1.68
C SER A 121 -3.05 14.14 3.20
N GLU A 122 -2.53 15.12 3.94
CA GLU A 122 -2.60 15.12 5.40
C GLU A 122 -4.02 15.44 5.89
N VAL A 123 -4.50 14.56 6.77
CA VAL A 123 -5.70 14.76 7.59
C VAL A 123 -5.23 15.38 8.91
N VAL A 124 -5.74 16.56 9.24
CA VAL A 124 -5.50 17.23 10.53
C VAL A 124 -6.60 16.81 11.49
N ASP A 125 -6.19 16.23 12.61
CA ASP A 125 -7.08 15.80 13.70
C ASP A 125 -7.36 16.98 14.63
N GLU A 126 -8.63 17.33 14.83
CA GLU A 126 -9.10 18.35 15.75
C GLU A 126 -9.84 17.73 16.96
N GLY A 127 -9.58 16.45 17.23
CA GLY A 127 -10.16 15.66 18.32
C GLY A 127 -11.42 14.93 17.89
N GLU A 128 -12.56 15.63 17.87
CA GLU A 128 -13.85 15.05 17.49
C GLU A 128 -14.09 15.11 15.97
N THR A 129 -13.52 16.13 15.32
CA THR A 129 -13.60 16.34 13.88
C THR A 129 -12.21 16.26 13.27
N PHE A 130 -12.18 16.03 11.96
CA PHE A 130 -10.95 16.16 11.19
C PHE A 130 -11.19 17.06 9.98
N ARG A 131 -10.12 17.64 9.46
CA ARG A 131 -10.14 18.49 8.27
C ARG A 131 -8.94 18.24 7.38
N PRO A 132 -9.01 18.60 6.09
CA PRO A 132 -7.82 18.61 5.26
C PRO A 132 -6.79 19.62 5.77
N SER A 133 -5.50 19.32 5.55
CA SER A 133 -4.44 20.26 5.90
C SER A 133 -4.57 21.58 5.14
N SER A 134 -4.93 21.53 3.86
CA SER A 134 -5.16 22.72 3.05
C SER A 134 -6.61 23.21 3.18
N LYS A 135 -6.77 24.53 3.29
CA LYS A 135 -8.08 25.19 3.27
C LYS A 135 -8.66 25.33 1.85
N ALA A 136 -7.91 24.91 0.83
CA ALA A 136 -8.28 25.06 -0.58
C ALA A 136 -9.37 24.07 -1.02
N PHE A 137 -9.62 23.03 -0.24
CA PHE A 137 -10.52 21.94 -0.59
C PHE A 137 -11.22 21.33 0.63
N GLU A 138 -12.35 20.65 0.40
CA GLU A 138 -13.17 20.01 1.43
C GLU A 138 -12.79 18.54 1.63
N LEU A 139 -13.40 17.86 2.61
CA LEU A 139 -13.15 16.44 2.88
C LEU A 139 -13.47 15.53 1.69
N VAL A 140 -14.51 15.86 0.91
CA VAL A 140 -14.87 15.11 -0.30
C VAL A 140 -13.78 15.17 -1.37
N ASP A 141 -13.11 16.31 -1.47
CA ASP A 141 -11.99 16.50 -2.38
C ASP A 141 -10.74 15.79 -1.86
N LEU A 142 -10.52 15.77 -0.55
CA LEU A 142 -9.42 15.04 0.08
C LEU A 142 -9.45 13.55 -0.25
N LEU A 143 -10.63 12.91 -0.26
CA LEU A 143 -10.78 11.51 -0.70
C LEU A 143 -10.33 11.30 -2.15
N ARG A 144 -10.61 12.27 -3.03
CA ARG A 144 -10.16 12.24 -4.44
C ARG A 144 -8.65 12.45 -4.53
N ILE A 145 -8.10 13.36 -3.73
CA ILE A 145 -6.65 13.58 -3.62
C ILE A 145 -5.97 12.30 -3.14
N HIS A 146 -6.46 11.63 -2.10
CA HIS A 146 -5.92 10.36 -1.63
C HIS A 146 -5.87 9.30 -2.73
N HIS A 147 -6.93 9.21 -3.55
CA HIS A 147 -6.97 8.32 -4.71
C HIS A 147 -5.88 8.66 -5.73
N GLU A 148 -5.80 9.93 -6.16
CA GLU A 148 -4.80 10.38 -7.14
C GLU A 148 -3.37 10.19 -6.63
N VAL A 149 -3.10 10.55 -5.37
CA VAL A 149 -1.78 10.44 -4.74
C VAL A 149 -1.38 8.97 -4.56
N THR A 150 -2.30 8.10 -4.14
CA THR A 150 -2.04 6.65 -4.08
C THR A 150 -1.66 6.10 -5.45
N SER A 151 -2.35 6.52 -6.51
CA SER A 151 -2.04 6.11 -7.88
C SER A 151 -0.67 6.62 -8.35
N ILE A 152 -0.33 7.88 -8.03
CA ILE A 152 1.00 8.44 -8.29
C ILE A 152 2.08 7.60 -7.59
N ILE A 153 1.91 7.28 -6.31
CA ILE A 153 2.86 6.46 -5.54
C ILE A 153 3.03 5.07 -6.18
N ALA A 154 1.93 4.42 -6.59
CA ALA A 154 1.98 3.13 -7.27
C ALA A 154 2.77 3.18 -8.59
N ASN A 155 2.59 4.27 -9.36
CA ASN A 155 3.29 4.51 -10.63
C ASN A 155 4.78 4.83 -10.45
N LEU A 156 5.13 5.67 -9.46
CA LEU A 156 6.53 5.95 -9.10
C LEU A 156 7.23 4.71 -8.55
N GLY A 157 6.50 3.91 -7.78
CA GLY A 157 6.87 2.58 -7.31
C GLY A 157 8.24 2.54 -6.64
N SER A 158 9.11 1.68 -7.16
CA SER A 158 10.46 1.44 -6.60
C SER A 158 11.45 2.57 -6.86
N HIS A 159 11.08 3.63 -7.58
CA HIS A 159 11.94 4.79 -7.77
C HIS A 159 11.89 5.77 -6.58
N ILE A 160 10.87 5.67 -5.72
CA ILE A 160 10.76 6.49 -4.51
C ILE A 160 11.88 6.12 -3.54
N SER A 161 12.62 7.12 -3.06
CA SER A 161 13.61 6.98 -2.00
C SER A 161 13.20 7.80 -0.79
N LEU A 162 12.65 7.17 0.26
CA LEU A 162 12.21 7.89 1.46
C LEU A 162 13.37 8.48 2.28
N SER A 163 14.61 8.06 2.04
CA SER A 163 15.78 8.52 2.80
C SER A 163 16.19 9.95 2.53
N ILE A 164 15.72 10.55 1.42
CA ILE A 164 16.00 11.96 1.07
C ILE A 164 14.92 12.92 1.57
N HIS A 165 13.83 12.38 2.15
CA HIS A 165 12.70 13.17 2.64
C HIS A 165 12.71 13.31 4.16
N ARG A 166 11.99 14.31 4.64
CA ARG A 166 11.74 14.49 6.07
C ARG A 166 10.90 13.31 6.62
N PRO A 167 11.06 12.94 7.90
CA PRO A 167 10.26 11.90 8.55
C PRO A 167 8.75 12.11 8.39
N ARG A 168 8.31 13.37 8.45
CA ARG A 168 6.90 13.76 8.30
C ARG A 168 6.31 13.40 6.93
N THR A 169 7.07 13.54 5.84
CA THR A 169 6.62 13.10 4.50
C THR A 169 6.33 11.61 4.50
N SER A 170 7.26 10.81 5.01
CA SER A 170 7.09 9.35 5.11
C SER A 170 5.89 8.99 6.00
N ARG A 171 5.69 9.73 7.08
CA ARG A 171 4.56 9.56 8.01
C ARG A 171 3.21 9.83 7.34
N ARG A 172 3.08 10.97 6.65
CA ARG A 172 1.87 11.38 5.92
C ARG A 172 1.49 10.36 4.84
N LEU A 173 2.48 9.95 4.03
CA LEU A 173 2.27 8.93 3.00
C LEU A 173 1.82 7.60 3.60
N TYR A 174 2.46 7.16 4.69
CA TYR A 174 2.05 5.94 5.38
C TYR A 174 0.61 6.02 5.87
N SER A 175 0.25 7.07 6.63
CA SER A 175 -1.09 7.27 7.20
C SER A 175 -2.19 7.33 6.13
N MET A 176 -1.91 7.94 4.98
CA MET A 176 -2.83 7.95 3.84
C MET A 176 -3.01 6.54 3.25
N LEU A 177 -1.91 5.83 2.97
CA LEU A 177 -1.96 4.50 2.33
C LEU A 177 -2.61 3.43 3.20
N ILE A 178 -2.43 3.50 4.52
CA ILE A 178 -3.01 2.54 5.47
C ILE A 178 -4.50 2.79 5.74
N SER A 179 -4.97 4.04 5.65
CA SER A 179 -6.37 4.43 5.92
C SER A 179 -7.42 3.47 5.33
N PRO A 180 -7.38 3.14 4.01
CA PRO A 180 -8.35 2.20 3.43
C PRO A 180 -8.13 0.75 3.87
N LEU A 181 -6.92 0.37 4.30
CA LEU A 181 -6.54 -1.00 4.62
C LEU A 181 -6.95 -1.43 6.03
N VAL A 182 -7.05 -0.51 6.98
CA VAL A 182 -7.36 -0.84 8.39
C VAL A 182 -8.84 -0.89 8.71
N ASP A 183 -9.67 -0.49 7.76
CA ASP A 183 -11.11 -0.46 7.95
C ASP A 183 -11.72 -1.85 7.88
N PRO A 184 -12.43 -2.32 8.93
CA PRO A 184 -13.08 -3.63 8.92
C PRO A 184 -14.16 -3.76 7.84
N GLU A 185 -14.83 -2.68 7.43
CA GLU A 185 -15.86 -2.72 6.37
C GLU A 185 -15.26 -3.03 4.99
N ASN A 186 -13.96 -2.76 4.84
CA ASN A 186 -13.21 -2.93 3.61
C ASN A 186 -12.54 -4.33 3.49
N ILE A 187 -12.64 -5.18 4.52
CA ILE A 187 -12.04 -6.52 4.51
C ILE A 187 -12.86 -7.44 3.59
N VAL A 188 -12.45 -7.55 2.32
CA VAL A 188 -13.07 -8.45 1.34
C VAL A 188 -12.26 -9.73 1.20
N LYS A 189 -12.92 -10.87 1.38
CA LYS A 189 -12.36 -12.20 1.10
C LYS A 189 -12.77 -12.67 -0.29
N PRO A 190 -12.01 -13.58 -0.93
CA PRO A 190 -12.36 -14.12 -2.25
C PRO A 190 -13.79 -14.67 -2.32
N LEU A 191 -14.25 -15.34 -1.25
CA LEU A 191 -15.64 -15.74 -1.09
C LEU A 191 -16.23 -15.08 0.15
N HIS A 192 -17.37 -14.41 -0.03
CA HIS A 192 -18.12 -13.85 1.08
C HIS A 192 -19.08 -14.90 1.65
N PRO A 193 -19.08 -15.17 2.97
CA PRO A 193 -20.07 -16.07 3.56
C PRO A 193 -21.48 -15.57 3.27
N GLY A 194 -22.30 -16.42 2.65
CA GLY A 194 -23.68 -16.12 2.25
C GLY A 194 -23.89 -15.77 0.78
N PHE A 195 -22.82 -15.57 0.01
CA PHE A 195 -22.89 -15.36 -1.43
C PHE A 195 -22.21 -16.51 -2.18
N HIS A 196 -22.87 -17.03 -3.22
CA HIS A 196 -22.29 -18.05 -4.10
C HIS A 196 -21.43 -17.45 -5.22
N ASP A 197 -21.35 -16.12 -5.31
CA ASP A 197 -20.63 -15.41 -6.36
C ASP A 197 -19.26 -14.94 -5.87
N VAL A 198 -18.28 -15.05 -6.76
CA VAL A 198 -16.94 -14.50 -6.56
C VAL A 198 -17.03 -12.98 -6.54
N THR A 199 -16.67 -12.38 -5.40
CA THR A 199 -16.56 -10.92 -5.30
C THR A 199 -15.26 -10.45 -5.94
N LEU A 200 -15.24 -9.24 -6.52
CA LEU A 200 -14.00 -8.62 -6.97
C LEU A 200 -13.30 -7.91 -5.80
N PRO A 201 -11.96 -7.82 -5.78
CA PRO A 201 -11.26 -6.97 -4.85
C PRO A 201 -11.73 -5.51 -5.01
N VAL A 202 -11.83 -4.79 -3.90
CA VAL A 202 -12.22 -3.38 -3.93
C VAL A 202 -11.08 -2.55 -4.54
N PRO A 203 -11.31 -1.79 -5.62
CA PRO A 203 -10.22 -1.17 -6.40
C PRO A 203 -9.29 -0.26 -5.59
N HIS A 204 -9.83 0.57 -4.69
CA HIS A 204 -9.02 1.49 -3.90
C HIS A 204 -8.15 0.78 -2.85
N ILE A 205 -8.61 -0.39 -2.35
CA ILE A 205 -7.82 -1.24 -1.45
C ILE A 205 -6.68 -1.89 -2.22
N ASP A 206 -6.97 -2.47 -3.40
CA ASP A 206 -5.96 -3.08 -4.25
C ASP A 206 -4.88 -2.05 -4.65
N MET A 207 -5.29 -0.83 -4.98
CA MET A 207 -4.39 0.28 -5.28
C MET A 207 -3.53 0.69 -4.07
N ALA A 208 -4.10 0.72 -2.86
CA ALA A 208 -3.35 1.00 -1.64
C ALA A 208 -2.33 -0.10 -1.31
N LEU A 209 -2.70 -1.38 -1.52
CA LEU A 209 -1.77 -2.51 -1.42
C LEU A 209 -0.64 -2.41 -2.47
N ASP A 210 -0.96 -2.09 -3.72
CA ASP A 210 0.04 -1.90 -4.78
C ASP A 210 1.01 -0.76 -4.42
N ALA A 211 0.49 0.40 -4.04
CA ALA A 211 1.29 1.55 -3.65
C ALA A 211 2.20 1.25 -2.44
N PHE A 212 1.65 0.67 -1.36
CA PHE A 212 2.44 0.35 -0.17
C PHE A 212 3.48 -0.75 -0.43
N SER A 213 3.11 -1.81 -1.17
CA SER A 213 4.03 -2.91 -1.50
C SER A 213 5.26 -2.42 -2.25
N ARG A 214 5.08 -1.50 -3.20
CA ARG A 214 6.14 -0.88 -4.01
C ARG A 214 6.95 0.13 -3.21
N LEU A 215 6.30 1.00 -2.46
CA LEU A 215 6.96 1.99 -1.61
C LEU A 215 7.89 1.31 -0.60
N ALA A 216 7.42 0.24 0.05
CA ALA A 216 8.17 -0.52 1.02
C ALA A 216 9.04 -1.63 0.40
N GLN A 217 9.21 -1.66 -0.93
CA GLN A 217 10.01 -2.70 -1.61
C GLN A 217 11.52 -2.55 -1.36
N GLN A 218 12.02 -1.32 -1.24
CA GLN A 218 13.43 -1.05 -0.98
C GLN A 218 13.77 -1.17 0.51
N ASP A 219 14.93 -1.76 0.84
CA ASP A 219 15.42 -1.82 2.23
C ASP A 219 15.63 -0.43 2.85
N ALA A 220 16.05 0.56 2.05
CA ALA A 220 16.22 1.93 2.50
C ALA A 220 14.89 2.53 2.98
N ASN A 221 13.83 2.39 2.18
CA ASN A 221 12.49 2.85 2.54
C ASN A 221 11.98 2.10 3.77
N ARG A 222 12.22 0.79 3.85
CA ARG A 222 11.86 0.02 5.04
C ARG A 222 12.53 0.57 6.31
N LYS A 223 13.82 0.88 6.25
CA LYS A 223 14.54 1.46 7.41
C LYS A 223 13.96 2.80 7.84
N VAL A 224 13.51 3.63 6.91
CA VAL A 224 12.85 4.92 7.22
C VAL A 224 11.48 4.65 7.86
N LEU A 225 10.64 3.84 7.24
CA LEU A 225 9.31 3.48 7.73
C LEU A 225 9.37 2.88 9.15
N ALA A 226 10.34 1.99 9.41
CA ALA A 226 10.52 1.38 10.74
C ALA A 226 10.89 2.38 11.85
N ARG A 227 11.42 3.56 11.49
CA ARG A 227 11.75 4.63 12.45
C ARG A 227 10.58 5.57 12.70
N VAL A 228 9.76 5.83 11.68
CA VAL A 228 8.70 6.85 11.75
C VAL A 228 7.33 6.31 12.13
N ILE A 229 7.11 5.00 12.02
CA ILE A 229 5.81 4.38 12.32
C ILE A 229 5.81 3.79 13.73
N PRO A 230 4.85 4.20 14.60
CA PRO A 230 4.66 3.59 15.91
C PRO A 230 4.33 2.10 15.83
N GLN A 231 4.79 1.32 16.83
CA GLN A 231 4.57 -0.14 16.86
C GLN A 231 3.09 -0.52 16.98
N SER A 232 2.27 0.31 17.63
CA SER A 232 0.82 0.15 17.75
C SER A 232 0.16 0.20 16.36
N GLU A 233 0.54 1.17 15.53
CA GLU A 233 0.02 1.27 14.16
C GLU A 233 0.52 0.17 13.24
N LEU A 234 1.78 -0.26 13.38
CA LEU A 234 2.26 -1.46 12.68
C LEU A 234 1.43 -2.68 13.06
N THR A 235 0.99 -2.79 14.31
CA THR A 235 0.16 -3.89 14.81
C THR A 235 -1.23 -3.85 14.19
N ILE A 236 -1.88 -2.67 14.20
CA ILE A 236 -3.20 -2.47 13.58
C ILE A 236 -3.13 -2.83 12.10
N HIS A 237 -2.13 -2.33 11.38
CA HIS A 237 -1.90 -2.65 9.97
C HIS A 237 -1.74 -4.15 9.76
N PHE A 238 -0.87 -4.79 10.54
CA PHE A 238 -0.59 -6.22 10.42
C PHE A 238 -1.85 -7.06 10.60
N HIS A 239 -2.66 -6.78 11.63
CA HIS A 239 -3.91 -7.51 11.86
C HIS A 239 -4.88 -7.32 10.71
N ALA A 240 -5.04 -6.10 10.20
CA ALA A 240 -5.93 -5.82 9.08
C ALA A 240 -5.56 -6.63 7.83
N LEU A 241 -4.28 -6.69 7.47
CA LEU A 241 -3.81 -7.50 6.33
C LEU A 241 -4.01 -9.00 6.56
N VAL A 242 -3.77 -9.50 7.77
CA VAL A 242 -3.96 -10.93 8.09
C VAL A 242 -5.44 -11.33 7.95
N HIS A 243 -6.37 -10.43 8.27
CA HIS A 243 -7.80 -10.67 8.11
C HIS A 243 -8.26 -10.75 6.65
N MET A 244 -7.49 -10.20 5.70
CA MET A 244 -7.75 -10.28 4.25
C MET A 244 -7.24 -11.59 3.62
N LEU A 245 -6.46 -12.40 4.34
CA LEU A 245 -5.91 -13.65 3.79
C LEU A 245 -7.01 -14.69 3.52
N PRO A 246 -6.83 -15.55 2.49
CA PRO A 246 -7.70 -16.70 2.25
C PRO A 246 -7.59 -17.71 3.40
N ILE A 247 -8.72 -18.19 3.92
CA ILE A 247 -8.75 -19.12 5.07
C ILE A 247 -9.37 -20.46 4.68
N SER A 248 -10.28 -20.52 3.72
CA SER A 248 -10.93 -21.76 3.28
C SER A 248 -10.27 -22.33 2.01
N GLU A 249 -10.49 -23.61 1.71
CA GLU A 249 -10.08 -24.20 0.42
C GLU A 249 -10.79 -23.54 -0.76
N ASP A 250 -12.05 -23.12 -0.56
CA ASP A 250 -12.81 -22.44 -1.59
C ASP A 250 -12.22 -21.05 -1.89
N ASP A 251 -11.74 -20.32 -0.88
CA ASP A 251 -11.00 -19.06 -1.08
C ASP A 251 -9.76 -19.28 -1.96
N PHE A 252 -9.02 -20.36 -1.69
CA PHE A 252 -7.84 -20.72 -2.49
C PHE A 252 -8.19 -21.05 -3.93
N ASN A 253 -9.26 -21.83 -4.14
CA ASN A 253 -9.73 -22.17 -5.48
C ASN A 253 -10.14 -20.94 -6.30
N VAL A 254 -10.72 -19.91 -5.67
CA VAL A 254 -11.02 -18.65 -6.37
C VAL A 254 -9.75 -17.99 -6.88
N THR A 255 -8.65 -18.04 -6.14
CA THR A 255 -7.41 -17.34 -6.53
C THR A 255 -6.69 -17.93 -7.75
N VAL A 256 -7.11 -19.12 -8.21
CA VAL A 256 -6.47 -19.88 -9.30
C VAL A 256 -7.46 -20.33 -10.39
N SER A 257 -8.72 -19.89 -10.32
CA SER A 257 -9.74 -20.28 -11.29
C SER A 257 -9.57 -19.54 -12.63
N SER A 258 -9.89 -20.20 -13.74
CA SER A 258 -9.45 -19.83 -15.10
C SER A 258 -10.26 -18.75 -15.83
N ALA A 259 -11.07 -17.94 -15.15
CA ALA A 259 -11.90 -16.89 -15.79
C ALA A 259 -11.15 -15.54 -15.87
N PRO A 260 -11.41 -14.70 -16.89
CA PRO A 260 -10.67 -13.44 -17.13
C PRO A 260 -10.80 -12.37 -16.03
N VAL A 261 -11.69 -12.59 -15.05
CA VAL A 261 -11.89 -11.74 -13.87
C VAL A 261 -10.85 -12.04 -12.76
N LEU A 262 -10.09 -13.15 -12.88
CA LEU A 262 -9.37 -13.79 -11.76
C LEU A 262 -7.86 -13.53 -11.70
N ASP A 263 -7.23 -12.96 -12.73
CA ASP A 263 -5.86 -12.40 -12.63
C ASP A 263 -5.79 -11.31 -11.53
N THR A 264 -6.91 -10.63 -11.30
CA THR A 264 -7.06 -9.58 -10.27
C THR A 264 -6.87 -10.13 -8.86
N TRP A 265 -7.39 -11.32 -8.54
CA TRP A 265 -7.27 -11.93 -7.21
C TRP A 265 -5.86 -12.41 -6.94
N MET A 266 -5.18 -12.96 -7.95
CA MET A 266 -3.78 -13.36 -7.83
C MET A 266 -2.91 -12.12 -7.54
N GLY A 267 -3.06 -11.06 -8.34
CA GLY A 267 -2.32 -9.81 -8.14
C GLY A 267 -2.61 -9.16 -6.78
N TYR A 268 -3.88 -9.15 -6.36
CA TYR A 268 -4.30 -8.67 -5.04
C TYR A 268 -3.60 -9.45 -3.91
N LEU A 269 -3.62 -10.79 -3.96
CA LEU A 269 -2.96 -11.60 -2.95
C LEU A 269 -1.44 -11.46 -2.97
N GLU A 270 -0.84 -11.25 -4.13
CA GLU A 270 0.62 -11.07 -4.25
C GLU A 270 1.03 -9.79 -3.51
N ARG A 271 0.30 -8.70 -3.76
CA ARG A 271 0.50 -7.43 -3.07
C ARG A 271 0.22 -7.56 -1.58
N LEU A 272 -0.86 -8.24 -1.18
CA LEU A 272 -1.19 -8.48 0.23
C LEU A 272 -0.06 -9.21 0.96
N VAL A 273 0.43 -10.32 0.41
CA VAL A 273 1.52 -11.10 1.00
C VAL A 273 2.83 -10.31 1.00
N GLN A 274 3.09 -9.51 -0.04
CA GLN A 274 4.22 -8.60 -0.08
C GLN A 274 4.13 -7.51 0.99
N CYS A 275 2.95 -6.93 1.24
CA CYS A 275 2.71 -5.96 2.31
C CYS A 275 2.96 -6.60 3.68
N ILE A 276 2.47 -7.81 3.93
CA ILE A 276 2.72 -8.55 5.18
C ILE A 276 4.22 -8.83 5.35
N TYR A 277 4.90 -9.30 4.29
CA TYR A 277 6.36 -9.48 4.30
C TYR A 277 7.09 -8.18 4.66
N ASN A 278 6.70 -7.05 4.04
CA ASN A 278 7.30 -5.75 4.31
C ASN A 278 7.09 -5.35 5.78
N LEU A 279 5.88 -5.49 6.34
CA LEU A 279 5.61 -5.21 7.75
C LEU A 279 6.42 -6.08 8.70
N ILE A 280 6.52 -7.39 8.43
CA ILE A 280 7.37 -8.30 9.19
C ILE A 280 8.82 -7.85 9.10
N PHE A 281 9.31 -7.43 7.94
CA PHE A 281 10.68 -6.92 7.84
C PHE A 281 10.88 -5.66 8.72
N LEU A 282 9.93 -4.72 8.66
CA LEU A 282 9.93 -3.45 9.42
C LEU A 282 9.93 -3.65 10.94
N SER A 283 9.29 -4.72 11.43
CA SER A 283 8.96 -4.84 12.84
C SER A 283 10.15 -5.24 13.73
N PRO A 284 10.21 -4.70 14.96
CA PRO A 284 11.22 -5.11 15.93
C PRO A 284 10.99 -6.56 16.40
N PRO A 285 12.02 -7.23 16.95
CA PRO A 285 11.91 -8.63 17.39
C PRO A 285 10.82 -8.88 18.43
N SER A 286 10.54 -7.90 19.31
CA SER A 286 9.44 -7.97 20.28
C SER A 286 8.10 -8.17 19.58
N LEU A 287 7.85 -7.39 18.54
CA LEU A 287 6.60 -7.38 17.81
C LEU A 287 6.42 -8.64 16.95
N LYS A 288 7.51 -9.12 16.33
CA LYS A 288 7.53 -10.41 15.61
C LYS A 288 7.10 -11.59 16.48
N ARG A 289 7.56 -11.64 17.73
CA ARG A 289 7.17 -12.69 18.69
C ARG A 289 5.69 -12.64 19.02
N THR A 290 5.12 -11.44 19.12
CA THR A 290 3.68 -11.26 19.33
C THR A 290 2.89 -11.70 18.09
N TRP A 291 3.29 -11.23 16.91
CA TRP A 291 2.61 -11.57 15.65
C TRP A 291 2.68 -13.06 15.31
N ARG A 292 3.78 -13.74 15.67
CA ARG A 292 3.89 -15.19 15.50
C ARG A 292 2.82 -15.97 16.26
N LYS A 293 2.34 -15.43 17.38
CA LYS A 293 1.30 -16.05 18.21
C LYS A 293 -0.11 -15.78 17.70
N VAL A 294 -0.27 -15.00 16.61
CA VAL A 294 -1.58 -14.76 16.01
C VAL A 294 -2.18 -16.09 15.56
N PRO A 295 -3.38 -16.46 16.08
CA PRO A 295 -4.00 -17.74 15.75
C PRO A 295 -4.22 -17.89 14.25
N GLY A 296 -3.95 -19.08 13.72
CA GLY A 296 -4.18 -19.40 12.31
C GLY A 296 -3.14 -18.84 11.34
N LEU A 297 -2.36 -17.81 11.69
CA LEU A 297 -1.39 -17.19 10.77
C LEU A 297 -0.43 -18.20 10.15
N THR A 298 0.31 -18.94 10.98
CA THR A 298 1.27 -19.93 10.49
C THR A 298 0.59 -21.03 9.66
N ALA A 299 -0.60 -21.46 10.08
CA ALA A 299 -1.36 -22.47 9.36
C ALA A 299 -1.81 -21.97 7.98
N THR A 300 -2.29 -20.73 7.88
CA THR A 300 -2.70 -20.09 6.63
C THR A 300 -1.53 -19.96 5.66
N PHE A 301 -0.38 -19.45 6.11
CA PHE A 301 0.81 -19.35 5.25
C PHE A 301 1.32 -20.73 4.80
N LEU A 302 1.34 -21.74 5.67
CA LEU A 302 1.71 -23.10 5.28
C LEU A 302 0.74 -23.70 4.26
N ARG A 303 -0.57 -23.44 4.41
CA ARG A 303 -1.58 -23.85 3.44
C ARG A 303 -1.41 -23.15 2.10
N MET A 304 -1.13 -21.84 2.09
CA MET A 304 -0.78 -21.08 0.88
C MET A 304 0.41 -21.70 0.16
N ILE A 305 1.51 -21.91 0.89
CA ILE A 305 2.74 -22.49 0.34
C ILE A 305 2.43 -23.85 -0.29
N ARG A 306 1.71 -24.71 0.43
CA ARG A 306 1.34 -26.04 -0.06
C ARG A 306 0.46 -25.95 -1.32
N PHE A 307 -0.61 -25.17 -1.27
CA PHE A 307 -1.58 -25.04 -2.35
C PHE A 307 -0.92 -24.55 -3.66
N TYR A 308 -0.13 -23.48 -3.60
CA TYR A 308 0.49 -22.90 -4.79
C TYR A 308 1.69 -23.71 -5.32
N LEU A 309 2.39 -24.47 -4.47
CA LEU A 309 3.46 -25.38 -4.93
C LEU A 309 2.93 -26.69 -5.50
N GLU A 310 1.88 -27.26 -4.90
CA GLU A 310 1.24 -28.47 -5.42
C GLU A 310 0.57 -28.19 -6.76
N GLY A 311 -0.04 -27.02 -6.93
CA GLY A 311 -0.63 -26.61 -8.21
C GLY A 311 -1.90 -27.39 -8.56
N VAL A 312 -2.56 -27.98 -7.56
CA VAL A 312 -3.75 -28.84 -7.72
C VAL A 312 -4.90 -28.30 -6.86
N ARG A 313 -6.09 -28.20 -7.46
CA ARG A 313 -7.33 -27.78 -6.81
C ARG A 313 -8.04 -28.96 -6.11
N SER A 314 -9.07 -28.66 -5.32
CA SER A 314 -9.89 -29.69 -4.64
C SER A 314 -10.61 -30.63 -5.62
N ASP A 315 -10.95 -30.16 -6.81
CA ASP A 315 -11.51 -30.95 -7.93
C ASP A 315 -10.45 -31.79 -8.68
N ARG A 316 -9.20 -31.80 -8.20
CA ARG A 316 -8.03 -32.44 -8.81
C ARG A 316 -7.60 -31.84 -10.15
N ALA A 317 -8.16 -30.70 -10.56
CA ALA A 317 -7.67 -29.96 -11.71
C ALA A 317 -6.29 -29.37 -11.39
N THR A 318 -5.35 -29.51 -12.32
CA THR A 318 -4.02 -28.92 -12.22
C THR A 318 -4.06 -27.51 -12.81
N PHE A 319 -3.65 -26.51 -12.03
CA PHE A 319 -3.61 -25.11 -12.44
C PHE A 319 -2.17 -24.57 -12.57
N ALA A 320 -1.19 -25.30 -12.04
CA ALA A 320 0.21 -24.92 -12.12
C ALA A 320 1.12 -26.14 -12.30
N ALA A 321 2.30 -25.92 -12.88
CA ALA A 321 3.32 -26.95 -12.95
C ALA A 321 3.85 -27.27 -11.53
N SER A 322 4.10 -28.55 -11.24
CA SER A 322 4.77 -28.95 -9.99
C SER A 322 6.25 -28.57 -9.97
N GLN A 323 6.84 -28.32 -11.14
CA GLN A 323 8.21 -27.82 -11.28
C GLN A 323 8.25 -26.32 -10.93
N PHE A 324 8.97 -25.96 -9.86
CA PHE A 324 9.06 -24.59 -9.35
C PHE A 324 9.38 -23.55 -10.44
N GLU A 325 10.37 -23.81 -11.29
CA GLU A 325 10.81 -22.90 -12.36
C GLU A 325 9.74 -22.62 -13.43
N LYS A 326 8.76 -23.52 -13.56
CA LYS A 326 7.65 -23.40 -14.52
C LYS A 326 6.32 -23.02 -13.86
N ASN A 327 6.33 -22.84 -12.54
CA ASN A 327 5.15 -22.53 -11.77
C ASN A 327 5.07 -21.00 -11.55
N SER A 328 4.13 -20.35 -12.24
CA SER A 328 3.90 -18.90 -12.10
C SER A 328 3.47 -18.49 -10.69
N TYR A 329 2.92 -19.41 -9.90
CA TYR A 329 2.48 -19.19 -8.51
C TYR A 329 3.60 -19.43 -7.48
N SER A 330 4.77 -19.89 -7.92
CA SER A 330 5.92 -20.15 -7.05
C SER A 330 6.41 -18.90 -6.32
N VAL A 331 6.22 -17.71 -6.91
CA VAL A 331 6.57 -16.42 -6.32
C VAL A 331 5.77 -16.17 -5.05
N MET A 332 4.46 -16.43 -5.08
CA MET A 332 3.57 -16.31 -3.93
C MET A 332 4.01 -17.25 -2.80
N ALA A 333 4.22 -18.53 -3.12
CA ALA A 333 4.65 -19.53 -2.15
C ALA A 333 6.01 -19.16 -1.53
N ARG A 334 6.95 -18.68 -2.35
CA ARG A 334 8.25 -18.23 -1.88
C ARG A 334 8.12 -17.03 -0.94
N ARG A 335 7.32 -16.02 -1.29
CA ARG A 335 7.13 -14.82 -0.45
C ARG A 335 6.46 -15.17 0.88
N ALA A 336 5.46 -16.06 0.85
CA ALA A 336 4.82 -16.60 2.05
C ALA A 336 5.83 -17.33 2.95
N PHE A 337 6.69 -18.17 2.37
CA PHE A 337 7.75 -18.87 3.10
C PHE A 337 8.78 -17.90 3.70
N GLU A 338 9.21 -16.89 2.94
CA GLU A 338 10.14 -15.86 3.43
C GLU A 338 9.53 -15.04 4.59
N ALA A 339 8.24 -14.71 4.51
CA ALA A 339 7.52 -14.03 5.59
C ALA A 339 7.48 -14.87 6.89
N LEU A 340 7.16 -16.16 6.79
CA LEU A 340 7.22 -17.08 7.93
C LEU A 340 8.64 -17.20 8.50
N SER A 341 9.64 -17.32 7.62
CA SER A 341 11.04 -17.43 8.04
C SER A 341 11.50 -16.19 8.80
N LEU A 342 11.08 -14.99 8.39
CA LEU A 342 11.40 -13.75 9.09
C LEU A 342 10.71 -13.63 10.46
N LEU A 343 9.52 -14.22 10.63
CA LEU A 343 8.86 -14.33 11.93
C LEU A 343 9.63 -15.29 12.87
N ASP A 344 10.20 -16.36 12.33
CA ASP A 344 10.95 -17.37 13.08
C ASP A 344 12.32 -16.87 13.57
N VAL A 345 13.02 -16.03 12.79
CA VAL A 345 14.35 -15.48 13.14
C VAL A 345 14.33 -14.63 14.43
N ALA A 346 13.15 -14.19 14.91
CA ALA A 346 13.03 -13.45 16.17
C ALA A 346 13.42 -14.26 17.44
N GLU A 347 13.58 -15.58 17.31
CA GLU A 347 14.03 -16.51 18.37
C GLU A 347 15.51 -16.90 18.26
N THR A 348 16.08 -16.92 17.06
CA THR A 348 17.42 -17.45 16.82
C THR A 348 18.46 -16.34 16.66
N ARG A 349 19.30 -16.15 17.69
CA ARG A 349 20.57 -15.45 17.53
C ARG A 349 21.34 -16.13 16.37
N SER A 350 21.67 -15.35 15.34
CA SER A 350 22.48 -15.72 14.17
C SER A 350 21.99 -16.90 13.32
N ILE A 351 21.21 -16.60 12.26
CA ILE A 351 21.13 -17.45 11.06
C ILE A 351 21.41 -16.54 9.85
N PRO A 352 22.28 -16.94 8.90
CA PRO A 352 22.54 -16.16 7.68
C PRO A 352 21.25 -16.04 6.84
N SER A 353 21.21 -15.02 5.98
CA SER A 353 20.00 -14.59 5.27
C SER A 353 19.16 -15.74 4.67
N PRO A 354 17.81 -15.66 4.72
CA PRO A 354 16.90 -16.67 4.13
C PRO A 354 17.22 -16.99 2.66
N LEU A 355 17.85 -16.04 1.96
CA LEU A 355 18.30 -16.15 0.57
C LEU A 355 19.34 -17.27 0.33
N ARG A 356 20.01 -17.81 1.35
CA ARG A 356 21.02 -18.88 1.18
C ARG A 356 20.48 -20.30 1.37
N LEU A 357 19.25 -20.46 1.88
CA LEU A 357 18.68 -21.78 2.21
C LEU A 357 17.65 -22.28 1.18
N TRP A 358 17.22 -21.43 0.25
CA TRP A 358 16.33 -21.77 -0.86
C TRP A 358 17.13 -21.84 -2.18
N PRO A 359 17.20 -22.97 -2.92
CA PRO A 359 16.44 -24.23 -2.81
C PRO A 359 17.26 -25.39 -2.22
N LEU A 360 18.41 -25.13 -1.58
CA LEU A 360 19.41 -26.16 -1.29
C LEU A 360 19.02 -27.16 -0.18
N ARG A 361 17.95 -26.93 0.58
CA ARG A 361 17.37 -27.92 1.50
C ARG A 361 15.86 -27.72 1.60
N LEU A 362 15.10 -28.29 0.66
CA LEU A 362 13.85 -28.92 1.04
C LEU A 362 14.24 -30.32 1.55
N PRO A 363 14.47 -30.55 2.86
CA PRO A 363 14.43 -31.92 3.35
C PRO A 363 13.05 -32.45 3.01
N SER A 364 12.97 -33.73 2.59
CA SER A 364 11.71 -34.42 2.35
C SER A 364 10.66 -33.95 3.37
N TRP A 365 9.54 -33.43 2.88
CA TRP A 365 8.49 -32.70 3.61
C TRP A 365 8.02 -33.37 4.93
N THR A 366 8.30 -34.66 5.10
CA THR A 366 8.18 -35.43 6.35
C THR A 366 8.94 -34.81 7.53
N ALA A 367 10.11 -34.19 7.33
CA ALA A 367 10.95 -33.72 8.45
C ALA A 367 10.42 -32.45 9.14
N LEU A 368 9.75 -31.55 8.41
CA LEU A 368 9.22 -30.29 8.97
C LEU A 368 7.88 -30.51 9.69
N VAL A 369 7.06 -31.45 9.18
CA VAL A 369 5.77 -31.83 9.80
C VAL A 369 6.00 -32.75 11.01
N CYS A 370 6.96 -33.68 10.97
CA CYS A 370 7.22 -34.59 12.08
C CYS A 370 7.85 -33.91 13.31
N ARG A 371 8.64 -32.84 13.17
CA ARG A 371 9.20 -32.16 14.35
C ARG A 371 8.16 -31.46 15.23
N ARG A 372 7.04 -31.00 14.66
CA ARG A 372 6.01 -30.29 15.42
C ARG A 372 4.98 -31.19 16.10
N ASN A 373 4.77 -32.41 15.59
CA ASN A 373 3.88 -33.40 16.23
C ASN A 373 4.55 -34.17 17.38
N LEU A 374 5.87 -34.04 17.56
CA LEU A 374 6.60 -34.69 18.66
C LEU A 374 6.86 -33.78 19.86
N GLU A 375 6.67 -32.46 19.73
CA GLU A 375 6.82 -31.48 20.84
C GLU A 375 5.46 -31.11 21.48
N GLY A 376 4.39 -31.83 21.11
CA GLY A 376 3.03 -31.66 21.63
C GLY A 376 2.40 -32.97 22.12
N CYS A 377 3.20 -33.85 22.71
CA CYS A 377 2.76 -34.99 23.53
C CYS A 377 3.48 -34.97 24.88
#